data_AF-A0A2V9X635-F1
#
_entry.id   AF-A0A2V9X635-F1
#
_cell.length_a   1.000
_cell.length_b   1.000
_cell.length_c   1.000
_cell.angle_alpha   90.00
_cell.angle_beta   90.00
_cell.angle_gamma   90.00
#
_symmetry.space_group_name_H-M   'P 1'
#
loop_
_entity.id
_entity.type
_entity.pdbx_description
1 polymer ?
#
loop_
_entity_poly.entity_id
_entity_poly.type
_entity_poly.pdbx_seq_one_letter_code
_entity_poly.pdbx_strand_id
1 'polypeptide(L)'
;MAGYGDQELPRTSIGSTSSGVRRLTGTKDKESIRASRSKDYENLLRDLKNLGTFFPSRRPTGQLARLGKRFHEITVIDFFKNPLGSRVEALLARIEESDGAAPATNKGNKTREYLNRVWITRTRPGIDRVSSAWLIHRFVDPKARFVFGDDPANHPDAIPFDMFSPQGFGHRGNDCTFETLCKHFAIRDARVRKIAQMVHHADLDDEKFGRIEAKGLDQVLNGWAGQGVADAELLRRGIDMIEGLYQGLN
;
A
#
# COMPACT_ATOMS: atom_id res chain seq x y z
N MET A 1 17.70 -87.03 16.70
CA MET A 1 18.81 -86.51 17.53
C MET A 1 19.27 -85.21 16.88
N ALA A 2 18.80 -84.08 17.39
CA ALA A 2 19.50 -83.15 18.32
C ALA A 2 20.34 -82.14 17.52
N GLY A 3 20.27 -80.81 17.65
CA GLY A 3 19.68 -79.91 18.65
C GLY A 3 20.70 -78.80 18.95
N TYR A 4 20.24 -77.55 19.07
CA TYR A 4 20.95 -76.33 19.52
C TYR A 4 22.00 -75.70 18.57
N GLY A 5 22.11 -74.37 18.42
CA GLY A 5 21.43 -73.28 19.13
C GLY A 5 21.76 -71.90 18.52
N ASP A 6 20.87 -70.95 18.81
CA ASP A 6 20.94 -69.53 18.45
C ASP A 6 22.10 -68.79 19.14
N GLN A 7 22.75 -67.88 18.41
CA GLN A 7 23.44 -66.73 18.99
C GLN A 7 23.08 -65.47 18.20
N GLU A 8 22.24 -64.62 18.80
CA GLU A 8 21.98 -63.24 18.38
C GLU A 8 23.20 -62.36 18.65
N LEU A 9 23.63 -61.61 17.63
CA LEU A 9 24.54 -60.47 17.79
C LEU A 9 23.73 -59.16 17.89
N PRO A 10 24.16 -58.20 18.74
CA PRO A 10 23.36 -57.04 19.10
C PRO A 10 23.21 -56.07 17.93
N ARG A 11 21.96 -55.69 17.63
CA ARG A 11 21.61 -54.61 16.71
C ARG A 11 22.01 -53.27 17.31
N THR A 12 23.05 -52.63 16.76
CA THR A 12 23.35 -51.23 16.99
C THR A 12 22.23 -50.36 16.41
N SER A 13 21.52 -49.66 17.29
CA SER A 13 20.51 -48.67 16.97
C SER A 13 21.16 -47.43 16.36
N ILE A 14 21.04 -47.27 15.04
CA ILE A 14 21.30 -45.99 14.37
C ILE A 14 19.97 -45.24 14.39
N GLY A 15 19.84 -44.33 15.35
CA GLY A 15 18.71 -43.42 15.44
C GLY A 15 18.66 -42.53 14.20
N SER A 16 17.74 -42.83 13.29
CA SER A 16 17.30 -41.86 12.29
C SER A 16 16.42 -40.82 12.97
N THR A 17 16.99 -39.66 13.27
CA THR A 17 16.24 -38.45 13.59
C THR A 17 15.52 -37.96 12.33
N SER A 18 14.38 -38.59 12.03
CA SER A 18 13.39 -38.02 11.12
C SER A 18 12.88 -36.72 11.75
N SER A 19 13.42 -35.60 11.26
CA SER A 19 12.83 -34.27 11.40
C SER A 19 11.42 -34.32 10.80
N GLY A 20 10.45 -34.64 11.66
CA GLY A 20 9.04 -34.63 11.33
C GLY A 20 8.59 -33.20 11.08
N VAL A 21 8.68 -32.75 9.82
CA VAL A 21 7.91 -31.58 9.37
C VAL A 21 6.44 -31.97 9.43
N ARG A 22 5.81 -31.67 10.57
CA ARG A 22 4.39 -31.90 10.82
C ARG A 22 3.61 -31.08 9.80
N ARG A 23 2.96 -31.74 8.84
CA ARG A 23 2.10 -31.08 7.86
C ARG A 23 0.85 -30.59 8.60
N LEU A 24 0.77 -29.28 8.86
CA LEU A 24 -0.34 -28.63 9.57
C LEU A 24 -1.56 -28.58 8.64
N THR A 25 -2.50 -29.53 8.80
CA THR A 25 -3.71 -29.63 7.97
C THR A 25 -5.02 -29.42 8.75
N GLY A 26 -4.95 -29.00 10.02
CA GLY A 26 -6.14 -28.79 10.88
C GLY A 26 -6.61 -27.33 10.98
N THR A 27 -7.92 -27.12 11.17
CA THR A 27 -8.52 -25.79 11.47
C THR A 27 -7.94 -25.16 12.74
N LYS A 28 -7.62 -25.97 13.75
CA LYS A 28 -6.93 -25.54 14.99
C LYS A 28 -5.52 -24.99 14.74
N ASP A 29 -4.80 -25.52 13.75
CA ASP A 29 -3.46 -25.02 13.40
C ASP A 29 -3.56 -23.66 12.70
N LYS A 30 -4.56 -23.47 11.83
CA LYS A 30 -4.85 -22.18 11.18
C LYS A 30 -5.29 -21.12 12.20
N GLU A 31 -6.11 -21.47 13.18
CA GLU A 31 -6.51 -20.57 14.27
C GLU A 31 -5.35 -20.24 15.21
N SER A 32 -4.48 -21.21 15.51
CA SER A 32 -3.26 -21.01 16.30
C SER A 32 -2.27 -20.07 15.59
N ILE A 33 -2.09 -20.23 14.27
CA ILE A 33 -1.25 -19.32 13.46
C ILE A 33 -1.90 -17.92 13.36
N ARG A 34 -3.23 -17.84 13.18
CA ARG A 34 -3.97 -16.57 13.18
C ARG A 34 -3.88 -15.85 14.53
N ALA A 35 -3.96 -16.59 15.64
CA ALA A 35 -3.79 -16.09 17.00
C ALA A 35 -2.34 -15.70 17.31
N SER A 36 -1.36 -16.32 16.63
CA SER A 36 0.07 -16.10 16.84
C SER A 36 0.47 -14.64 16.68
N ARG A 37 -0.23 -13.87 15.84
CA ARG A 37 0.09 -12.45 15.57
C ARG A 37 -0.85 -11.46 16.27
N SER A 38 -1.90 -11.91 16.94
CA SER A 38 -2.81 -11.02 17.69
C SER A 38 -2.04 -10.16 18.70
N LYS A 39 -1.03 -10.74 19.35
CA LYS A 39 -0.22 -10.03 20.33
C LYS A 39 0.58 -8.89 19.73
N ASP A 40 1.11 -9.08 18.53
CA ASP A 40 1.90 -8.07 17.83
C ASP A 40 1.03 -6.88 17.42
N TYR A 41 -0.17 -7.16 16.88
CA TYR A 41 -1.14 -6.11 16.56
C TYR A 41 -1.70 -5.42 17.81
N GLU A 42 -1.95 -6.14 18.91
CA GLU A 42 -2.35 -5.54 20.19
C GLU A 42 -1.29 -4.57 20.74
N ASN A 43 -0.02 -4.97 20.65
CA ASN A 43 1.10 -4.11 21.05
C ASN A 43 1.18 -2.87 20.16
N LEU A 44 1.04 -3.01 18.83
CA LEU A 44 0.97 -1.87 17.92
C LEU A 44 -0.20 -0.94 18.23
N LEU A 45 -1.39 -1.49 18.47
CA LEU A 45 -2.56 -0.69 18.85
C LEU A 45 -2.32 0.09 20.14
N ARG A 46 -1.65 -0.51 21.13
CA ARG A 46 -1.29 0.18 22.38
C ARG A 46 -0.30 1.31 22.11
N ASP A 47 0.77 1.03 21.38
CA ASP A 47 1.81 2.01 21.05
C ASP A 47 1.24 3.19 20.26
N LEU A 48 0.35 2.92 19.30
CA LEU A 48 -0.34 3.94 18.50
C LEU A 48 -1.34 4.74 19.32
N LYS A 49 -2.13 4.10 20.19
CA LYS A 49 -3.03 4.82 21.11
C LYS A 49 -2.24 5.76 22.01
N ASN A 50 -1.11 5.29 22.55
CA ASN A 50 -0.22 6.10 23.38
C ASN A 50 0.31 7.30 22.59
N LEU A 51 0.79 7.08 21.36
CA LEU A 51 1.26 8.15 20.48
C LEU A 51 0.14 9.15 20.14
N GLY A 52 -1.08 8.66 19.92
CA GLY A 52 -2.26 9.46 19.64
C GLY A 52 -2.72 10.36 20.80
N THR A 53 -2.27 10.10 22.04
CA THR A 53 -2.57 10.98 23.18
C THR A 53 -1.80 12.30 23.15
N PHE A 54 -0.67 12.34 22.44
CA PHE A 54 0.10 13.56 22.27
C PHE A 54 -0.55 14.47 21.23
N PHE A 55 -0.55 15.78 21.51
CA PHE A 55 -0.81 16.80 20.50
C PHE A 55 0.17 16.62 19.32
N PRO A 56 -0.26 16.80 18.05
CA PRO A 56 0.60 16.62 16.88
C PRO A 56 1.97 17.31 16.99
N SER A 57 1.99 18.56 17.48
CA SER A 57 3.22 19.35 17.66
C SER A 57 4.17 18.85 18.76
N ARG A 58 3.74 17.91 19.60
CA ARG A 58 4.50 17.36 20.74
C ARG A 58 4.81 15.87 20.59
N ARG A 59 4.44 15.24 19.47
CA ARG A 59 4.73 13.82 19.25
C ARG A 59 6.23 13.60 19.04
N PRO A 60 6.80 12.50 19.58
CA PRO A 60 8.19 12.17 19.33
C PRO A 60 8.45 11.93 17.84
N THR A 61 9.44 12.63 17.28
CA THR A 61 9.78 12.59 15.86
C THR A 61 10.14 11.18 15.40
N GLY A 62 9.65 10.77 14.23
CA GLY A 62 9.94 9.46 13.64
C GLY A 62 9.29 8.25 14.33
N GLN A 63 8.59 8.45 15.45
CA GLN A 63 7.93 7.35 16.17
C GLN A 63 6.80 6.72 15.33
N LEU A 64 6.02 7.53 14.62
CA LEU A 64 4.96 7.06 13.73
C LEU A 64 5.51 6.20 12.59
N ALA A 65 6.56 6.68 11.91
CA ALA A 65 7.24 5.94 10.84
C ALA A 65 7.80 4.60 11.34
N ARG A 66 8.38 4.57 12.54
CA ARG A 66 8.87 3.33 13.18
C ARG A 66 7.74 2.34 13.45
N LEU A 67 6.58 2.81 13.90
CA LEU A 67 5.41 1.96 14.13
C LEU A 67 4.81 1.46 12.80
N GLY A 68 4.80 2.28 11.75
CA GLY A 68 4.41 1.87 10.40
C GLY A 68 5.33 0.77 9.83
N LYS A 69 6.66 0.89 10.02
CA LYS A 69 7.61 -0.16 9.63
C LYS A 69 7.35 -1.48 10.36
N ARG A 70 7.11 -1.43 11.67
CA ARG A 70 6.76 -2.63 12.47
C ARG A 70 5.44 -3.26 12.01
N PHE A 71 4.44 -2.43 11.66
CA PHE A 71 3.19 -2.92 11.08
C PHE A 71 3.45 -3.66 9.78
N HIS A 72 4.26 -3.11 8.87
CA HIS A 72 4.64 -3.80 7.65
C HIS A 72 5.29 -5.16 7.90
N GLU A 73 6.31 -5.20 8.79
CA GLU A 73 7.01 -6.42 9.14
C GLU A 73 6.06 -7.53 9.62
N ILE A 74 5.01 -7.17 10.37
CA ILE A 74 3.98 -8.13 10.81
C ILE A 74 3.08 -8.54 9.64
N THR A 75 2.64 -7.59 8.79
CA THR A 75 1.74 -7.91 7.66
C THR A 75 2.38 -8.82 6.63
N VAL A 76 3.70 -8.70 6.38
CA VAL A 76 4.44 -9.56 5.45
C VAL A 76 4.41 -11.03 5.88
N ILE A 77 4.36 -11.29 7.19
CA ILE A 77 4.37 -12.64 7.74
C ILE A 77 2.98 -13.12 8.23
N ASP A 78 1.95 -12.29 8.11
CA ASP A 78 0.57 -12.59 8.51
C ASP A 78 -0.25 -13.18 7.34
N PHE A 79 0.04 -14.43 7.00
CA PHE A 79 -0.61 -15.17 5.91
C PHE A 79 -2.14 -15.31 6.06
N PHE A 80 -2.68 -15.16 7.28
CA PHE A 80 -4.11 -15.37 7.58
C PHE A 80 -4.88 -14.09 7.84
N LYS A 81 -4.25 -12.91 7.63
CA LYS A 81 -4.87 -11.58 7.71
C LYS A 81 -5.68 -11.38 9.00
N ASN A 82 -4.99 -11.18 10.11
CA ASN A 82 -5.62 -10.93 11.40
C ASN A 82 -6.52 -9.67 11.33
N PRO A 83 -7.76 -9.71 11.85
CA PRO A 83 -8.68 -8.57 11.80
C PRO A 83 -8.22 -7.36 12.61
N LEU A 84 -7.23 -7.50 13.50
CA LEU A 84 -6.61 -6.37 14.19
C LEU A 84 -5.73 -5.53 13.25
N GLY A 85 -5.28 -6.09 12.12
CA GLY A 85 -4.47 -5.36 11.14
C GLY A 85 -5.17 -4.12 10.58
N SER A 86 -6.44 -4.26 10.17
CA SER A 86 -7.24 -3.12 9.69
C SER A 86 -7.48 -2.06 10.77
N ARG A 87 -7.52 -2.44 12.05
CA ARG A 87 -7.62 -1.49 13.17
C ARG A 87 -6.32 -0.71 13.37
N VAL A 88 -5.17 -1.37 13.21
CA VAL A 88 -3.85 -0.72 13.27
C VAL A 88 -3.69 0.26 12.11
N GLU A 89 -4.03 -0.18 10.90
CA GLU A 89 -4.01 0.63 9.68
C GLU A 89 -4.89 1.88 9.82
N ALA A 90 -6.14 1.72 10.26
CA ALA A 90 -7.05 2.84 10.49
C ALA A 90 -6.51 3.84 11.54
N LEU A 91 -5.87 3.35 12.60
CA LEU A 91 -5.32 4.22 13.64
C LEU A 91 -4.04 4.94 13.18
N LEU A 92 -3.17 4.25 12.43
CA LEU A 92 -2.02 4.86 11.77
C LEU A 92 -2.46 6.03 10.89
N ALA A 93 -3.41 5.78 9.98
CA ALA A 93 -3.93 6.80 9.07
C ALA A 93 -4.50 8.02 9.81
N ARG A 94 -5.23 7.82 10.92
CA ARG A 94 -5.77 8.92 11.74
C ARG A 94 -4.67 9.75 12.40
N ILE A 95 -3.62 9.10 12.89
CA ILE A 95 -2.49 9.81 13.52
C ILE A 95 -1.73 10.59 12.44
N GLU A 96 -1.47 9.99 11.28
CA GLU A 96 -0.85 10.64 10.12
C GLU A 96 -1.66 11.85 9.65
N GLU A 97 -3.00 11.74 9.58
CA GLU A 97 -3.88 12.86 9.22
C GLU A 97 -3.77 14.01 10.24
N SER A 98 -3.76 13.69 11.53
CA SER A 98 -3.59 14.70 12.58
C SER A 98 -2.19 15.32 12.61
N ASP A 99 -1.14 14.59 12.23
CA ASP A 99 0.23 15.12 12.06
C ASP A 99 0.37 15.96 10.79
N GLY A 100 -0.37 15.61 9.74
CA GLY A 100 -0.43 16.35 8.48
C GLY A 100 -1.29 17.60 8.53
N ALA A 101 -2.21 17.70 9.51
CA ALA A 101 -3.08 18.85 9.75
C ALA A 101 -2.32 20.04 10.38
N ALA A 102 -1.36 20.60 9.65
CA ALA A 102 -0.74 21.88 10.00
C ALA A 102 -1.62 23.07 9.57
N PRO A 103 -1.64 24.19 10.33
CA PRO A 103 -2.29 25.43 9.92
C PRO A 103 -1.63 25.95 8.63
N ALA A 104 -2.45 26.48 7.72
CA ALA A 104 -2.09 26.88 6.37
C ALA A 104 -1.00 27.97 6.31
N THR A 105 0.29 27.62 6.49
CA THR A 105 1.40 28.59 6.42
C THR A 105 2.71 27.93 5.94
N ASN A 106 2.73 27.41 4.70
CA ASN A 106 3.91 27.42 3.80
C ASN A 106 3.60 26.62 2.52
N LYS A 107 2.72 27.16 1.68
CA LYS A 107 2.35 26.51 0.41
C LYS A 107 3.50 26.51 -0.62
N GLY A 108 4.43 27.47 -0.53
CA GLY A 108 5.51 27.61 -1.52
C GLY A 108 6.68 26.64 -1.38
N ASN A 109 6.87 26.01 -0.21
CA ASN A 109 8.07 25.22 0.07
C ASN A 109 7.87 23.71 -0.18
N LYS A 110 6.65 23.19 0.03
CA LYS A 110 6.38 21.74 -0.12
C LYS A 110 6.50 21.26 -1.56
N THR A 111 5.93 21.98 -2.54
CA THR A 111 5.99 21.56 -3.95
C THR A 111 7.42 21.55 -4.52
N ARG A 112 8.31 22.42 -4.03
CA ARG A 112 9.69 22.52 -4.52
C ARG A 112 10.52 21.25 -4.30
N GLU A 113 10.25 20.52 -3.22
CA GLU A 113 10.89 19.23 -2.91
C GLU A 113 10.59 18.16 -3.98
N TYR A 114 9.45 18.31 -4.67
CA TYR A 114 8.95 17.33 -5.64
C TYR A 114 9.25 17.71 -7.10
N LEU A 115 9.98 18.80 -7.35
CA LEU A 115 10.34 19.25 -8.70
C LEU A 115 11.51 18.46 -9.29
N ASN A 116 11.44 18.17 -10.59
CA ASN A 116 12.37 17.38 -11.37
C ASN A 116 12.64 15.98 -10.78
N ARG A 117 11.65 15.40 -10.10
CA ARG A 117 11.78 14.09 -9.44
C ARG A 117 11.38 12.94 -10.36
N VAL A 118 11.94 11.77 -10.05
CA VAL A 118 11.46 10.48 -10.57
C VAL A 118 10.42 9.95 -9.60
N TRP A 119 9.35 9.38 -10.14
CA TRP A 119 8.25 8.78 -9.41
C TRP A 119 8.13 7.31 -9.81
N ILE A 120 7.90 6.44 -8.84
CA ILE A 120 7.75 5.00 -9.08
C ILE A 120 6.37 4.51 -8.69
N THR A 121 5.81 3.63 -9.53
CA THR A 121 4.62 2.88 -9.20
C THR A 121 4.69 1.46 -9.78
N ARG A 122 3.72 0.61 -9.44
CA ARG A 122 3.64 -0.77 -9.93
C ARG A 122 3.37 -0.83 -11.43
N THR A 123 3.86 -1.91 -12.06
CA THR A 123 3.57 -2.23 -13.46
C THR A 123 2.06 -2.29 -13.73
N ARG A 124 1.65 -2.13 -15.00
CA ARG A 124 0.25 -2.07 -15.43
C ARG A 124 -0.56 -1.00 -14.65
N PRO A 125 -0.24 0.30 -14.78
CA PRO A 125 -0.92 1.37 -14.04
C PRO A 125 -2.43 1.39 -14.32
N GLY A 126 -3.22 1.26 -13.25
CA GLY A 126 -4.68 1.40 -13.28
C GLY A 126 -5.13 2.85 -13.08
N ILE A 127 -6.44 3.05 -12.88
CA ILE A 127 -7.07 4.37 -12.85
C ILE A 127 -6.46 5.35 -11.83
N ASP A 128 -6.20 4.92 -10.59
CA ASP A 128 -5.59 5.79 -9.56
C ASP A 128 -4.16 6.18 -9.92
N ARG A 129 -3.37 5.24 -10.45
CA ARG A 129 -1.98 5.48 -10.90
C ARG A 129 -1.90 6.47 -12.04
N VAL A 130 -2.69 6.27 -13.10
CA VAL A 130 -2.66 7.19 -14.26
C VAL A 130 -3.18 8.58 -13.90
N SER A 131 -4.22 8.65 -13.06
CA SER A 131 -4.78 9.92 -12.61
C SER A 131 -3.81 10.66 -11.68
N SER A 132 -3.14 9.93 -10.79
CA SER A 132 -2.11 10.48 -9.90
C SER A 132 -0.93 11.04 -10.69
N ALA A 133 -0.47 10.32 -11.72
CA ALA A 133 0.59 10.80 -12.61
C ALA A 133 0.18 12.07 -13.39
N TRP A 134 -1.06 12.13 -13.88
CA TRP A 134 -1.61 13.35 -14.50
C TRP A 134 -1.63 14.53 -13.51
N LEU A 135 -2.07 14.30 -12.27
CA LEU A 135 -2.14 15.33 -11.23
C LEU A 135 -0.75 15.87 -10.89
N ILE A 136 0.23 14.97 -10.74
CA ILE A 136 1.64 15.31 -10.52
C ILE A 136 2.15 16.18 -11.67
N HIS A 137 1.99 15.74 -12.92
CA HIS A 137 2.42 16.52 -14.08
C HIS A 137 1.81 17.91 -14.14
N ARG A 138 0.50 18.02 -13.87
CA ARG A 138 -0.25 19.25 -14.08
C ARG A 138 -0.09 20.28 -12.97
N PHE A 139 -0.03 19.82 -11.71
CA PHE A 139 -0.09 20.71 -10.54
C PHE A 139 1.16 20.70 -9.66
N VAL A 140 2.06 19.74 -9.85
CA VAL A 140 3.27 19.57 -9.02
C VAL A 140 4.52 19.85 -9.82
N ASP A 141 4.76 19.05 -10.87
CA ASP A 141 5.99 19.09 -11.67
C ASP A 141 5.73 18.69 -13.14
N PRO A 142 5.72 19.64 -14.09
CA PRO A 142 5.55 19.34 -15.50
C PRO A 142 6.72 18.52 -16.09
N LYS A 143 7.86 18.43 -15.39
CA LYS A 143 9.03 17.65 -15.79
C LYS A 143 9.18 16.33 -15.01
N ALA A 144 8.14 15.92 -14.28
CA ALA A 144 8.15 14.65 -13.56
C ALA A 144 8.44 13.49 -14.51
N ARG A 145 9.19 12.50 -14.04
CA ARG A 145 9.48 11.26 -14.78
C ARG A 145 8.94 10.08 -14.02
N PHE A 146 8.50 9.05 -14.74
CA PHE A 146 7.88 7.87 -14.14
C PHE A 146 8.65 6.61 -14.50
N VAL A 147 8.83 5.73 -13.51
CA VAL A 147 9.39 4.39 -13.66
C VAL A 147 8.44 3.37 -13.06
N PHE A 148 8.55 2.12 -13.50
CA PHE A 148 7.63 1.05 -13.10
C PHE A 148 8.40 -0.09 -12.46
N GLY A 149 7.94 -0.55 -11.31
CA GLY A 149 8.54 -1.66 -10.59
C GLY A 149 7.73 -2.05 -9.36
N ASP A 150 7.90 -3.29 -8.91
CA ASP A 150 7.14 -3.83 -7.77
C ASP A 150 7.77 -3.48 -6.42
N ASP A 151 9.08 -3.17 -6.41
CA ASP A 151 9.83 -2.83 -5.20
C ASP A 151 10.50 -1.44 -5.34
N PRO A 152 10.08 -0.44 -4.54
CA PRO A 152 10.68 0.88 -4.55
C PRO A 152 12.15 0.88 -4.08
N ALA A 153 12.61 -0.15 -3.36
CA ALA A 153 14.00 -0.26 -2.93
C ALA A 153 14.98 -0.34 -4.13
N ASN A 154 14.51 -0.79 -5.30
CA ASN A 154 15.31 -0.81 -6.53
C ASN A 154 15.48 0.58 -7.17
N HIS A 155 14.72 1.58 -6.71
CA HIS A 155 14.76 2.95 -7.18
C HIS A 155 14.79 3.92 -5.98
N PRO A 156 15.88 3.94 -5.18
CA PRO A 156 15.93 4.64 -3.89
C PRO A 156 15.73 6.16 -4.00
N ASP A 157 16.02 6.75 -5.16
CA ASP A 157 15.81 8.17 -5.43
C ASP A 157 14.42 8.49 -6.02
N ALA A 158 13.65 7.47 -6.40
CA ALA A 158 12.30 7.66 -6.91
C ALA A 158 11.29 7.81 -5.77
N ILE A 159 10.27 8.63 -5.99
CA ILE A 159 9.19 8.86 -5.03
C ILE A 159 8.07 7.85 -5.30
N PRO A 160 7.79 6.93 -4.37
CA PRO A 160 6.74 5.94 -4.58
C PRO A 160 5.34 6.57 -4.55
N PHE A 161 4.45 6.10 -5.42
CA PHE A 161 3.03 6.41 -5.39
C PHE A 161 2.16 5.20 -5.78
N ASP A 162 0.96 5.08 -5.19
CA ASP A 162 0.05 3.93 -5.32
C ASP A 162 0.75 2.55 -5.21
N MET A 163 1.60 2.47 -4.20
CA MET A 163 2.25 1.22 -3.82
C MET A 163 2.56 1.26 -2.34
N PHE A 164 2.72 0.09 -1.72
CA PHE A 164 3.06 0.02 -0.32
C PHE A 164 4.49 0.50 -0.11
N SER A 165 4.65 1.67 0.51
CA SER A 165 5.96 2.20 0.88
C SER A 165 5.85 3.09 2.13
N PRO A 166 6.77 2.97 3.10
CA PRO A 166 6.81 3.88 4.25
C PRO A 166 7.16 5.32 3.86
N GLN A 167 7.73 5.52 2.67
CA GLN A 167 8.05 6.82 2.10
C GLN A 167 7.30 6.97 0.77
N GLY A 168 6.52 8.03 0.59
CA GLY A 168 5.76 8.28 -0.63
C GLY A 168 4.26 8.47 -0.40
N PHE A 169 3.49 8.21 -1.45
CA PHE A 169 2.05 8.44 -1.50
C PHE A 169 1.32 7.12 -1.76
N GLY A 170 0.14 6.98 -1.19
CA GLY A 170 -0.68 5.78 -1.33
C GLY A 170 -2.05 6.06 -0.73
N HIS A 171 -2.83 5.01 -0.56
CA HIS A 171 -4.10 5.11 0.16
C HIS A 171 -3.87 5.52 1.61
N ARG A 172 -4.67 6.46 2.10
CA ARG A 172 -4.63 6.91 3.50
C ARG A 172 -6.03 7.04 4.05
N GLY A 173 -6.36 6.20 5.02
CA GLY A 173 -7.72 6.15 5.56
C GLY A 173 -8.70 5.73 4.47
N ASN A 174 -9.66 6.60 4.16
CA ASN A 174 -10.64 6.37 3.08
C ASN A 174 -10.22 6.98 1.74
N ASP A 175 -9.07 7.64 1.65
CA ASP A 175 -8.64 8.28 0.42
C ASP A 175 -7.85 7.33 -0.46
N CYS A 176 -8.09 7.36 -1.78
CA CYS A 176 -7.16 6.79 -2.75
C CYS A 176 -5.87 7.66 -2.86
N THR A 177 -4.89 7.21 -3.66
CA THR A 177 -3.63 7.95 -3.83
C THR A 177 -3.86 9.33 -4.44
N PHE A 178 -4.74 9.44 -5.43
CA PHE A 178 -5.09 10.71 -6.07
C PHE A 178 -5.60 11.75 -5.06
N GLU A 179 -6.51 11.34 -4.17
CA GLU A 179 -7.04 12.21 -3.11
C GLU A 179 -5.96 12.58 -2.09
N THR A 180 -5.11 11.62 -1.72
CA THR A 180 -3.97 11.85 -0.83
C THR A 180 -3.03 12.91 -1.41
N LEU A 181 -2.72 12.85 -2.70
CA LEU A 181 -1.92 13.84 -3.42
C LEU A 181 -2.62 15.20 -3.46
N CYS A 182 -3.92 15.25 -3.77
CA CYS A 182 -4.70 16.49 -3.76
C CYS A 182 -4.62 17.20 -2.42
N LYS A 183 -4.79 16.46 -1.32
CA LYS A 183 -4.70 17.00 0.05
C LYS A 183 -3.28 17.46 0.37
N HIS A 184 -2.27 16.64 0.07
CA HIS A 184 -0.87 16.95 0.37
C HIS A 184 -0.39 18.24 -0.33
N PHE A 185 -0.71 18.37 -1.62
CA PHE A 185 -0.33 19.55 -2.43
C PHE A 185 -1.35 20.70 -2.36
N ALA A 186 -2.39 20.56 -1.53
CA ALA A 186 -3.46 21.55 -1.35
C ALA A 186 -4.12 21.99 -2.68
N ILE A 187 -4.33 21.03 -3.60
CA ILE A 187 -4.97 21.26 -4.89
C ILE A 187 -6.48 21.40 -4.67
N ARG A 188 -7.03 22.59 -4.98
CA ARG A 188 -8.43 22.97 -4.70
C ARG A 188 -9.23 23.27 -5.97
N ASP A 189 -8.77 22.81 -7.12
CA ASP A 189 -9.45 22.97 -8.39
C ASP A 189 -10.80 22.21 -8.39
N ALA A 190 -11.86 22.85 -8.91
CA ALA A 190 -13.21 22.30 -8.87
C ALA A 190 -13.40 21.08 -9.78
N ARG A 191 -12.71 21.05 -10.93
CA ARG A 191 -12.74 19.94 -11.88
C ARG A 191 -11.91 18.79 -11.34
N VAL A 192 -10.76 19.06 -10.71
CA VAL A 192 -9.97 18.05 -9.98
C VAL A 192 -10.80 17.37 -8.91
N ARG A 193 -11.65 18.10 -8.16
CA ARG A 193 -12.55 17.47 -7.18
C ARG A 193 -13.55 16.50 -7.81
N LYS A 194 -14.07 16.80 -9.00
CA LYS A 194 -14.98 15.89 -9.72
C LYS A 194 -14.23 14.63 -10.17
N ILE A 195 -13.01 14.79 -10.69
CA ILE A 195 -12.14 13.67 -11.06
C ILE A 195 -11.79 12.82 -9.83
N ALA A 196 -11.47 13.43 -8.68
CA ALA A 196 -11.20 12.71 -7.44
C ALA A 196 -12.33 11.74 -7.07
N GLN A 197 -13.58 12.19 -7.16
CA GLN A 197 -14.76 11.35 -6.89
C GLN A 197 -14.90 10.19 -7.89
N MET A 198 -14.56 10.42 -9.16
CA MET A 198 -14.59 9.38 -10.19
C MET A 198 -13.49 8.34 -9.92
N VAL A 199 -12.26 8.79 -9.67
CA VAL A 199 -11.12 7.91 -9.37
C VAL A 199 -11.39 7.08 -8.12
N HIS A 200 -11.84 7.70 -7.03
CA HIS A 200 -12.19 6.99 -5.79
C HIS A 200 -13.19 5.85 -6.04
N HIS A 201 -14.25 6.14 -6.79
CA HIS A 201 -15.28 5.15 -7.07
C HIS A 201 -14.76 3.99 -7.95
N ALA A 202 -13.90 4.28 -8.92
CA ALA A 202 -13.30 3.25 -9.77
C ALA A 202 -12.28 2.38 -9.01
N ASP A 203 -11.51 2.99 -8.11
CA ASP A 203 -10.37 2.37 -7.47
C ASP A 203 -10.71 1.59 -6.19
N LEU A 204 -11.64 2.10 -5.38
CA LEU A 204 -12.08 1.43 -4.14
C LEU A 204 -13.28 0.49 -4.35
N ASP A 205 -13.93 0.52 -5.52
CA ASP A 205 -15.20 -0.17 -5.85
C ASP A 205 -16.25 -0.05 -4.73
N ASP A 206 -16.25 1.07 -4.00
CA ASP A 206 -17.27 1.37 -3.00
C ASP A 206 -18.48 2.05 -3.67
N GLU A 207 -19.71 1.67 -3.31
CA GLU A 207 -20.93 2.22 -3.93
C GLU A 207 -21.20 3.69 -3.54
N LYS A 208 -20.24 4.35 -2.89
CA LYS A 208 -20.39 5.64 -2.21
C LYS A 208 -20.77 6.80 -3.12
N PHE A 209 -20.40 6.75 -4.40
CA PHE A 209 -20.64 7.85 -5.35
C PHE A 209 -21.48 7.48 -6.58
N GLY A 210 -21.75 6.19 -6.83
CA GLY A 210 -22.64 5.73 -7.93
C GLY A 210 -22.25 6.22 -9.33
N ARG A 211 -20.95 6.29 -9.65
CA ARG A 211 -20.42 6.88 -10.90
C ARG A 211 -20.11 5.80 -11.94
N ILE A 212 -21.09 5.44 -12.78
CA ILE A 212 -20.92 4.40 -13.81
C ILE A 212 -19.82 4.77 -14.83
N GLU A 213 -19.62 6.07 -15.08
CA GLU A 213 -18.59 6.58 -15.99
C GLU A 213 -17.17 6.20 -15.55
N ALA A 214 -16.96 6.06 -14.24
CA ALA A 214 -15.67 5.70 -13.66
C ALA A 214 -15.28 4.26 -14.01
N LYS A 215 -16.25 3.35 -14.08
CA LYS A 215 -16.05 1.97 -14.53
C LYS A 215 -15.66 1.91 -16.01
N GLY A 216 -16.19 2.83 -16.83
CA GLY A 216 -15.81 2.94 -18.25
C GLY A 216 -14.33 3.27 -18.45
N LEU A 217 -13.79 4.21 -17.69
CA LEU A 217 -12.37 4.58 -17.76
C LEU A 217 -11.45 3.43 -17.36
N ASP A 218 -11.79 2.72 -16.29
CA ASP A 218 -11.03 1.56 -15.84
C ASP A 218 -11.06 0.42 -16.87
N GLN A 219 -12.22 0.16 -17.49
CA GLN A 219 -12.33 -0.83 -18.58
C GLN A 219 -11.47 -0.49 -19.80
N VAL A 220 -11.33 0.80 -20.15
CA VAL A 220 -10.43 1.23 -21.23
C VAL A 220 -8.97 0.91 -20.89
N LEU A 221 -8.52 1.25 -19.67
CA LEU A 221 -7.16 0.96 -19.20
C LEU A 221 -6.89 -0.54 -19.15
N ASN A 222 -7.83 -1.32 -18.62
CA ASN A 222 -7.74 -2.78 -18.58
C ASN A 222 -7.70 -3.39 -19.99
N GLY A 223 -8.48 -2.84 -20.93
CA GLY A 223 -8.48 -3.25 -22.33
C GLY A 223 -7.11 -3.02 -23.00
N TRP A 224 -6.50 -1.85 -22.82
CA TRP A 224 -5.15 -1.58 -23.33
C TRP A 224 -4.08 -2.45 -22.66
N ALA A 225 -4.17 -2.70 -21.36
CA ALA A 225 -3.28 -3.62 -20.67
C ALA A 225 -3.41 -5.05 -21.24
N GLY A 226 -4.63 -5.51 -21.49
CA GLY A 226 -4.94 -6.81 -22.11
C GLY A 226 -4.43 -6.94 -23.55
N GLN A 227 -4.31 -5.83 -24.28
CA GLN A 227 -3.68 -5.78 -25.61
C GLN A 227 -2.14 -5.81 -25.56
N GLY A 228 -1.53 -5.86 -24.36
CA GLY A 228 -0.08 -5.88 -24.22
C GLY A 228 0.58 -4.51 -24.41
N VAL A 229 -0.16 -3.40 -24.27
CA VAL A 229 0.42 -2.06 -24.29
C VAL A 229 1.45 -1.93 -23.15
N ALA A 230 2.64 -1.42 -23.47
CA ALA A 230 3.72 -1.23 -22.51
C ALA A 230 3.36 -0.18 -21.43
N ASP A 231 3.87 -0.34 -20.21
CA ASP A 231 3.47 0.48 -19.05
C ASP A 231 3.64 1.99 -19.27
N ALA A 232 4.76 2.41 -19.87
CA ALA A 232 5.01 3.81 -20.16
C ALA A 232 3.97 4.39 -21.14
N GLU A 233 3.56 3.61 -22.15
CA GLU A 233 2.55 4.03 -23.11
C GLU A 233 1.14 3.98 -22.50
N LEU A 234 0.86 3.00 -21.64
CA LEU A 234 -0.39 2.91 -20.89
C LEU A 234 -0.56 4.13 -19.97
N LEU A 235 0.50 4.51 -19.26
CA LEU A 235 0.52 5.71 -18.42
C LEU A 235 0.29 6.97 -19.26
N ARG A 236 0.99 7.12 -20.39
CA ARG A 236 0.85 8.28 -21.29
C ARG A 236 -0.58 8.42 -21.80
N ARG A 237 -1.19 7.34 -22.30
CA ARG A 237 -2.60 7.34 -22.75
C ARG A 237 -3.57 7.65 -21.62
N GLY A 238 -3.31 7.10 -20.43
CA GLY A 238 -4.09 7.41 -19.24
C GLY A 238 -4.02 8.89 -18.87
N ILE A 239 -2.84 9.50 -18.91
CA ILE A 239 -2.66 10.94 -18.67
C ILE A 239 -3.45 11.76 -19.68
N ASP A 240 -3.36 11.46 -20.98
CA ASP A 240 -4.10 12.16 -22.03
C ASP A 240 -5.62 12.02 -21.83
N MET A 241 -6.08 10.83 -21.43
CA MET A 241 -7.49 10.56 -21.14
C MET A 241 -8.00 11.40 -19.96
N ILE A 242 -7.24 11.48 -18.87
CA ILE A 242 -7.61 12.30 -17.71
C ILE A 242 -7.53 13.80 -18.04
N GLU A 243 -6.59 14.24 -18.87
CA GLU A 243 -6.55 15.62 -19.37
C GLU A 243 -7.80 15.95 -20.20
N GLY A 244 -8.20 15.06 -21.11
CA GLY A 244 -9.43 15.22 -21.88
C GLY A 244 -10.67 15.32 -20.99
N LEU A 245 -10.77 14.44 -19.98
CA LEU A 245 -11.82 14.49 -18.97
C LEU A 245 -11.80 15.83 -18.20
N TYR A 246 -10.63 16.29 -17.76
CA TYR A 246 -10.49 17.56 -17.06
C TYR A 246 -10.95 18.75 -17.89
N GLN A 247 -10.62 18.79 -19.18
CA GLN A 247 -11.02 19.88 -20.08
C GLN A 247 -12.51 19.85 -20.42
N GLY A 248 -13.12 18.65 -20.44
CA GLY A 248 -14.56 18.48 -20.69
C GLY A 248 -15.46 18.79 -19.48
N LEU A 249 -14.88 18.94 -18.28
CA LEU A 249 -15.63 19.29 -17.07
C LEU A 249 -15.78 20.80 -16.94
N ASN A 250 -17.03 21.26 -16.71
CA ASN A 250 -17.34 22.67 -16.41
C ASN A 250 -16.93 23.04 -14.98
#